data_AF-A0A350BQD3-F1
#
_entry.id   AF-A0A350BQD3-F1
#
_cell.length_a   1.000
_cell.length_b   1.000
_cell.length_c   1.000
_cell.angle_alpha   90.00
_cell.angle_beta   90.00
_cell.angle_gamma   90.00
#
_symmetry.space_group_name_H-M   'P 1'
#
loop_
_entity.id
_entity.type
_entity.pdbx_description
1 polymer ?
#
loop_
_entity_poly.entity_id
_entity_poly.type
_entity_poly.pdbx_seq_one_letter_code
_entity_poly.pdbx_strand_id
1 'polypeptide(L)'
;MERPNLKGMTLAQMRDFVSQLGERPYRGAQLFSWIYAKRASSFEEMTDISQEFRHVLAGAALLENLRTVASNTSLHDGTTKFLFAL
;
A
#
# COMPACT_ATOMS: atom_id res chain seq x y z
N MET A 1 3.92 6.75 17.90
CA MET A 1 4.63 5.81 17.00
C MET A 1 4.26 6.18 15.58
N GLU A 2 5.23 6.21 14.69
CA GLU A 2 5.02 6.49 13.27
C GLU A 2 4.43 5.25 12.60
N ARG A 3 3.34 5.41 11.82
CA ARG A 3 2.69 4.29 11.11
C ARG A 3 3.45 4.04 9.81
N PRO A 4 4.02 2.84 9.58
CA PRO A 4 4.74 2.58 8.33
C PRO A 4 3.79 2.59 7.13
N ASN A 5 4.27 3.10 6.00
CA ASN A 5 3.58 2.91 4.73
C ASN A 5 3.84 1.50 4.21
N LEU A 6 2.78 0.78 3.87
CA LEU A 6 2.87 -0.58 3.34
C LEU A 6 3.37 -0.63 1.91
N LYS A 7 3.18 0.46 1.14
CA LYS A 7 3.82 0.61 -0.17
C LYS A 7 5.32 0.80 0.03
N GLY A 8 6.11 0.00 -0.69
CA GLY A 8 7.56 -0.09 -0.53
C GLY A 8 8.03 -1.30 0.30
N MET A 9 7.14 -1.93 1.07
CA MET A 9 7.49 -3.20 1.73
C MET A 9 7.60 -4.34 0.72
N THR A 10 8.61 -5.20 0.92
CA THR A 10 8.70 -6.51 0.27
C THR A 10 7.64 -7.47 0.82
N LEU A 11 7.36 -8.55 0.09
CA LEU A 11 6.45 -9.59 0.56
C LEU A 11 6.88 -10.18 1.91
N ALA A 12 8.18 -10.37 2.14
CA ALA A 12 8.70 -10.88 3.42
C ALA A 12 8.40 -9.90 4.56
N GLN A 13 8.75 -8.62 4.40
CA GLN A 13 8.45 -7.58 5.38
C GLN A 13 6.96 -7.47 5.68
N MET A 14 6.11 -7.62 4.66
CA MET A 14 4.65 -7.57 4.84
C MET A 14 4.11 -8.78 5.61
N ARG A 15 4.70 -9.96 5.44
CA ARG A 15 4.39 -11.16 6.24
C ARG A 15 4.79 -10.96 7.69
N ASP A 16 6.00 -10.46 7.93
CA ASP A 16 6.51 -10.18 9.27
C ASP A 16 5.65 -9.11 9.97
N PHE A 17 5.28 -8.06 9.24
CA PHE A 17 4.41 -6.99 9.74
C PHE A 17 3.06 -7.52 10.21
N VAL A 18 2.35 -8.32 9.41
CA VAL A 18 1.06 -8.86 9.84
C VAL A 18 1.20 -9.85 11.01
N SER A 19 2.32 -10.59 11.07
CA SER A 19 2.59 -11.50 12.21
C SER A 19 2.86 -10.74 13.51
N GLN A 20 3.50 -9.57 13.46
CA GLN A 20 3.64 -8.68 14.62
C GLN A 20 2.28 -8.12 15.10
N LEU A 21 1.30 -8.02 14.19
CA LEU A 21 -0.08 -7.65 14.53
C LEU A 21 -0.95 -8.84 15.00
N GLY A 22 -0.38 -10.03 15.14
CA GLY A 22 -1.09 -11.23 15.59
C GLY A 22 -1.83 -12.01 14.50
N GLU A 23 -1.64 -11.64 13.23
CA GLU A 23 -2.26 -12.31 12.09
C GLU A 23 -1.35 -13.36 11.45
N ARG A 24 -1.97 -14.31 10.73
CA ARG A 24 -1.22 -15.39 10.08
C ARG A 24 -0.42 -14.84 8.88
N PRO A 25 0.79 -15.37 8.58
CA PRO A 25 1.64 -14.88 7.49
C PRO A 25 0.96 -14.84 6.10
N TYR A 26 -0.01 -15.73 5.83
CA TYR A 26 -0.73 -15.71 4.55
C TYR A 26 -1.52 -14.41 4.34
N ARG A 27 -1.96 -13.73 5.41
CA ARG A 27 -2.61 -12.41 5.34
C ARG A 27 -1.68 -11.37 4.74
N GLY A 28 -0.37 -11.46 4.98
CA GLY A 28 0.62 -10.58 4.37
C GLY A 28 0.68 -10.75 2.85
N ALA A 29 0.51 -11.98 2.34
CA ALA A 29 0.44 -12.24 0.90
C ALA A 29 -0.87 -11.71 0.28
N GLN A 30 -2.00 -11.80 0.99
CA GLN A 30 -3.25 -11.18 0.54
C GLN A 30 -3.12 -9.66 0.47
N LEU A 31 -2.58 -9.04 1.52
CA LEU A 31 -2.34 -7.60 1.58
C LEU A 31 -1.43 -7.15 0.43
N PHE A 32 -0.34 -7.89 0.19
CA PHE A 32 0.59 -7.61 -0.90
C PHE A 32 -0.09 -7.67 -2.27
N SER A 33 -0.94 -8.69 -2.49
CA SER A 33 -1.74 -8.83 -3.72
C SER A 33 -2.72 -7.67 -3.90
N TRP A 34 -3.42 -7.25 -2.83
CA TRP A 34 -4.31 -6.10 -2.89
C TRP A 34 -3.59 -4.82 -3.28
N ILE A 35 -2.42 -4.58 -2.70
CA ILE A 35 -1.65 -3.35 -2.92
C ILE A 35 -1.05 -3.32 -4.34
N TYR A 36 -0.40 -4.40 -4.77
CA TYR A 36 0.39 -4.37 -6.01
C TYR A 36 -0.31 -4.97 -7.24
N ALA A 37 -1.10 -6.04 -7.07
CA ALA A 37 -1.80 -6.68 -8.19
C ALA A 37 -3.18 -6.03 -8.43
N LYS A 38 -3.96 -5.83 -7.37
CA LYS A 38 -5.31 -5.26 -7.46
C LYS A 38 -5.32 -3.72 -7.37
N ARG A 39 -4.19 -3.10 -6.98
CA ARG A 39 -4.01 -1.64 -6.87
C ARG A 39 -5.00 -0.96 -5.93
N ALA A 40 -5.37 -1.63 -4.83
CA ALA A 40 -6.23 -1.05 -3.81
C ALA A 40 -5.63 0.25 -3.26
N SER A 41 -6.48 1.27 -3.11
CA SER A 41 -6.09 2.57 -2.59
C SER A 41 -6.39 2.74 -1.10
N SER A 42 -7.20 1.83 -0.53
CA SER A 42 -7.66 1.86 0.85
C SER A 42 -7.77 0.44 1.42
N PHE A 43 -7.80 0.31 2.76
CA PHE A 43 -8.02 -1.00 3.40
C PHE A 43 -9.46 -1.47 3.20
N GLU A 44 -10.40 -0.54 3.07
CA GLU A 44 -11.83 -0.75 2.88
C GLU A 44 -12.14 -1.54 1.61
N GLU A 45 -11.35 -1.37 0.55
CA GLU A 45 -11.48 -2.12 -0.71
C GLU A 45 -11.16 -3.63 -0.58
N MET A 46 -10.45 -4.03 0.49
CA MET A 46 -9.96 -5.40 0.66
C MET A 46 -11.06 -6.33 1.20
N THR A 47 -12.00 -6.72 0.35
CA THR A 47 -13.25 -7.43 0.73
C THR A 47 -13.05 -8.84 1.31
N ASP A 48 -11.89 -9.47 1.07
CA ASP A 48 -11.53 -10.81 1.60
C ASP A 48 -10.71 -10.73 2.91
N ILE A 49 -10.55 -9.52 3.44
CA ILE A 49 -9.96 -9.23 4.75
C ILE A 49 -11.10 -8.86 5.71
N SER A 50 -11.08 -9.45 6.90
CA SER A 50 -12.11 -9.20 7.91
C SER A 50 -12.20 -7.73 8.27
N GLN A 51 -13.40 -7.29 8.64
CA GLN A 51 -13.62 -5.89 9.04
C GLN A 51 -12.74 -5.53 10.24
N GLU A 52 -12.63 -6.43 11.21
CA GLU A 52 -11.81 -6.27 12.40
C GLU A 52 -10.34 -6.03 12.04
N PHE A 53 -9.78 -6.82 11.11
CA PHE A 53 -8.37 -6.66 10.75
C PHE A 53 -8.14 -5.40 9.91
N ARG A 54 -9.09 -4.99 9.07
CA ARG A 54 -9.04 -3.69 8.37
C ARG A 54 -8.98 -2.52 9.37
N HIS A 55 -9.73 -2.58 10.48
CA HIS A 55 -9.64 -1.57 11.53
C HIS A 55 -8.28 -1.56 12.24
N VAL A 56 -7.71 -2.74 12.53
CA VAL A 56 -6.34 -2.84 13.08
C VAL A 56 -5.32 -2.22 12.12
N LEU A 57 -5.40 -2.53 10.82
CA LEU A 57 -4.51 -2.00 9.80
C LEU A 57 -4.60 -0.47 9.69
N ALA A 58 -5.81 0.10 9.74
CA ALA A 58 -6.00 1.55 9.71
C ALA A 58 -5.33 2.28 10.89
N GLY A 59 -5.25 1.62 12.06
CA GLY A 59 -4.52 2.12 13.23
C GLY A 59 -3.01 1.87 13.19
N ALA A 60 -2.56 0.81 12.51
CA ALA A 60 -1.18 0.35 12.54
C ALA A 60 -0.33 0.78 11.34
N ALA A 61 -0.92 1.10 10.19
CA ALA A 61 -0.20 1.37 8.95
C ALA A 61 -0.87 2.44 8.08
N LEU A 62 -0.11 2.90 7.08
CA LEU A 62 -0.56 3.79 6.02
C LEU A 62 -0.60 3.07 4.67
N LEU A 63 -1.48 3.51 3.78
CA LEU A 63 -1.54 3.07 2.39
C LEU A 63 -1.45 4.26 1.41
N GLU A 64 -0.56 5.20 1.70
CA GLU A 64 -0.47 6.46 0.96
C GLU A 64 0.24 6.29 -0.39
N ASN A 65 -0.30 6.95 -1.41
CA ASN A 65 0.33 7.06 -2.72
C ASN A 65 1.35 8.21 -2.73
N LEU A 66 2.32 8.13 -3.64
CA LEU A 66 3.13 9.29 -3.99
C LEU A 66 2.22 10.43 -4.45
N ARG A 67 2.38 11.59 -3.83
CA ARG A 67 1.63 12.78 -4.21
C ARG A 67 2.32 13.44 -5.40
N THR A 68 1.70 13.39 -6.57
CA THR A 68 2.17 14.13 -7.76
C THR A 68 1.93 15.62 -7.57
N VAL A 69 2.98 16.42 -7.68
CA VAL A 69 2.94 17.89 -7.64
C VAL A 69 2.76 18.45 -9.04
N ALA A 70 3.46 17.87 -10.03
CA ALA A 70 3.35 18.27 -11.42
C ALA A 70 3.62 17.06 -12.34
N SER A 71 3.01 17.08 -13.52
CA SER A 71 3.38 16.21 -14.63
C SER A 71 3.51 17.04 -15.90
N ASN A 72 4.47 16.66 -16.77
CA ASN A 72 4.67 17.30 -18.06
C ASN A 72 4.88 16.21 -19.12
N THR A 73 4.00 16.19 -20.14
CA THR A 73 4.06 15.26 -21.25
C THR A 73 4.59 15.99 -22.49
N SER A 74 5.69 15.47 -23.03
CA SER A 74 6.32 15.96 -24.26
C SER A 74 5.40 15.72 -25.47
N LEU A 75 5.18 16.78 -26.26
CA LEU A 75 4.39 16.70 -27.49
C LEU A 75 5.15 16.00 -28.64
N HIS A 76 6.47 15.87 -28.54
CA HIS A 76 7.31 15.33 -29.62
C HIS A 76 7.37 13.79 -29.60
N ASP A 77 7.47 13.18 -28.42
CA ASP A 77 7.72 11.74 -28.25
C ASP A 77 6.78 11.08 -27.22
N GLY A 78 5.88 11.84 -26.59
CA GLY A 78 4.94 11.34 -25.59
C GLY A 78 5.55 11.07 -24.21
N THR A 79 6.84 11.37 -24.00
CA THR A 79 7.50 11.15 -22.70
C THR A 79 6.85 11.98 -21.60
N THR A 80 6.43 11.36 -20.50
CA THR A 80 5.88 12.07 -19.32
C THR A 80 6.87 12.12 -18.17
N LYS A 81 7.16 13.33 -17.67
CA LYS A 81 7.95 13.57 -16.46
C LYS A 81 7.02 13.86 -15.29
N PHE A 82 7.31 13.27 -14.13
CA PHE A 82 6.54 13.47 -12.89
C PHE A 82 7.42 14.09 -11.80
N LEU A 83 6.88 15.06 -11.07
CA LEU A 83 7.42 15.59 -9.83
C LEU A 83 6.54 15.11 -8.68
N PHE A 84 7.13 14.42 -7.71
CA PHE A 84 6.42 13.94 -6.51
C PHE A 84 6.84 14.75 -5.27
N ALA A 85 5.92 14.92 -4.32
CA ALA A 85 6.23 15.47 -2.99
C ALA A 85 6.87 14.37 -2.11
N LEU A 86 7.78 14.79 -1.22
CA LEU A 86 8.40 13.97 -0.17
C LEU A 86 7.77 14.26 1.19
#